data_AF-A0A146KAX5-F1
#
_entry.id   AF-A0A146KAX5-F1
#
_cell.length_a   1.000
_cell.length_b   1.000
_cell.length_c   1.000
_cell.angle_alpha   90.00
_cell.angle_beta   90.00
_cell.angle_gamma   90.00
#
_symmetry.space_group_name_H-M   'P 1'
#
loop_
_entity.id
_entity.type
_entity.pdbx_description
1 polymer ?
#
loop_
_entity_poly.entity_id
_entity_poly.type
_entity_poly.pdbx_seq_one_letter_code
_entity_poly.pdbx_strand_id
1 'polypeptide(L)' 'MLHQIKSQVYEVSTQNLGNVCLSNVSHNSLLEISPDQTQVSGTQGYRSALGTHGVTKGTYYYECRFEYPKNYVYTKPE' A
#
# COMPACT_ATOMS: atom_id res chain seq x y z
N MET A 1 18.32 -30.82 10.55
CA MET A 1 17.29 -29.76 10.77
C MET A 1 16.71 -29.43 9.40
N LEU A 2 15.52 -29.95 9.09
CA LEU A 2 14.87 -29.73 7.79
C LEU A 2 14.48 -28.26 7.66
N HIS A 3 15.01 -27.58 6.64
CA HIS A 3 14.56 -26.25 6.26
C HIS A 3 13.11 -26.38 5.78
N GLN A 4 12.16 -25.88 6.57
CA GLN A 4 10.81 -25.61 6.08
C GLN A 4 10.94 -24.59 4.96
N ILE A 5 10.90 -25.06 3.72
CA ILE A 5 10.54 -24.23 2.57
C ILE A 5 9.13 -23.77 2.91
N LYS A 6 8.99 -22.53 3.41
CA LYS A 6 7.70 -21.85 3.44
C LYS A 6 7.25 -21.87 2.00
N SER A 7 6.35 -22.81 1.70
CA SER A 7 5.46 -22.74 0.55
C SER A 7 5.00 -21.28 0.50
N GLN A 8 5.53 -20.53 -0.47
CA GLN A 8 4.92 -19.28 -0.86
C GLN A 8 3.57 -19.70 -1.41
N VAL A 9 2.62 -19.82 -0.49
CA VAL A 9 1.21 -19.78 -0.81
C VAL A 9 1.10 -18.50 -1.62
N TYR A 10 0.96 -18.63 -2.93
CA TYR A 10 0.45 -17.56 -3.76
C TYR A 10 -0.96 -17.36 -3.24
N GLU A 11 -1.10 -16.61 -2.14
CA GLU A 11 -2.33 -15.95 -1.82
C GLU A 11 -2.58 -15.07 -3.03
N VAL A 12 -3.41 -15.58 -3.94
CA VAL A 12 -4.11 -14.77 -4.90
C VAL A 12 -5.08 -13.95 -4.08
N SER A 13 -4.54 -12.98 -3.31
CA SER A 13 -5.34 -11.83 -2.93
C SER A 13 -5.78 -11.27 -4.27
N THR A 14 -7.08 -11.08 -4.43
CA THR A 14 -7.67 -10.48 -5.62
C THR A 14 -7.10 -9.08 -5.80
N GLN A 15 -5.92 -9.02 -6.40
CA GLN A 15 -5.34 -7.80 -6.88
C GLN A 15 -6.27 -7.35 -7.99
N ASN A 16 -6.58 -6.06 -8.03
CA ASN A 16 -7.32 -5.44 -9.10
C ASN A 16 -6.41 -5.45 -10.34
N LEU A 17 -6.24 -6.63 -10.96
CA LEU A 17 -5.24 -6.95 -11.97
C LEU A 17 -5.43 -6.17 -13.28
N GLY A 18 -6.54 -5.43 -13.41
CA GLY A 18 -6.81 -4.56 -14.55
C GLY A 18 -6.27 -3.13 -14.41
N ASN A 19 -5.87 -2.68 -13.21
CA ASN A 19 -5.51 -1.29 -12.95
C ASN A 19 -4.17 -1.15 -12.21
N VAL A 20 -3.59 0.06 -12.26
CA VAL A 20 -2.50 0.45 -11.35
C VAL A 20 -3.13 0.75 -9.99
N CYS A 21 -2.73 0.02 -8.95
CA CYS A 21 -3.27 0.14 -7.59
C CYS A 21 -2.16 -0.06 -6.55
N LEU A 22 -2.51 -0.05 -5.26
CA LEU A 22 -1.59 -0.41 -4.17
C LEU A 22 -1.38 -1.94 -4.11
N SER A 23 -0.14 -2.36 -3.87
CA SER A 23 0.24 -3.77 -3.88
C SER A 23 -0.09 -4.49 -2.57
N ASN A 24 -0.89 -5.55 -2.64
CA ASN A 24 -1.19 -6.42 -1.50
C ASN A 24 -0.02 -7.32 -1.08
N VAL A 25 1.07 -7.38 -1.86
CA VAL A 25 2.25 -8.20 -1.53
C VAL A 25 3.48 -7.35 -1.22
N SER A 26 3.48 -6.09 -1.66
CA SER A 26 4.59 -5.14 -1.47
C SER A 26 4.17 -3.97 -0.56
N HIS A 27 3.66 -4.32 0.63
CA HIS A 27 3.33 -3.36 1.69
C HIS A 27 3.77 -3.89 3.06
N ASN A 28 3.91 -3.00 4.02
CA ASN A 28 4.13 -3.40 5.40
C ASN A 28 2.85 -3.99 5.99
N SER A 29 2.93 -5.13 6.68
CA SER A 29 1.76 -5.85 7.23
C SER A 29 0.96 -5.10 8.31
N LEU A 30 1.47 -3.98 8.82
CA LEU A 30 0.77 -3.10 9.77
C LEU A 30 -0.01 -1.97 9.07
N LEU A 31 0.02 -1.94 7.72
CA LEU A 31 -0.85 -1.09 6.91
C LEU A 31 -2.09 -1.87 6.51
N GLU A 32 -3.23 -1.20 6.52
CA GLU A 32 -4.48 -1.74 6.01
C GLU A 32 -4.74 -1.12 4.64
N ILE A 33 -4.85 -1.96 3.61
CA ILE A 33 -5.19 -1.54 2.25
C ILE A 33 -6.68 -1.81 2.03
N SER A 34 -7.40 -0.84 1.48
CA SER A 34 -8.82 -1.00 1.17
C SER A 34 -9.05 -2.13 0.15
N PRO A 35 -10.22 -2.79 0.15
CA PRO A 35 -10.49 -3.90 -0.77
C PRO A 35 -10.34 -3.53 -2.26
N ASP A 36 -10.60 -2.28 -2.64
CA ASP A 36 -10.40 -1.77 -4.01
C ASP A 36 -8.95 -1.34 -4.31
N GLN A 37 -8.08 -1.38 -3.30
CA GLN A 37 -6.65 -1.08 -3.34
C GLN A 37 -6.30 0.35 -3.74
N THR A 38 -7.19 1.31 -3.44
CA THR A 38 -6.98 2.74 -3.73
C THR A 38 -6.65 3.55 -2.48
N GLN A 39 -6.92 3.01 -1.30
CA GLN A 39 -6.66 3.65 -0.01
C GLN A 39 -5.74 2.79 0.86
N VAL A 40 -4.97 3.47 1.70
CA VAL A 40 -4.12 2.85 2.72
C VAL A 40 -4.24 3.62 4.02
N SER A 41 -4.35 2.90 5.13
CA SER A 41 -4.32 3.46 6.47
C SER A 41 -3.25 2.75 7.30
N GLY A 42 -2.77 3.42 8.34
CA GLY A 42 -1.78 2.89 9.27
C GLY A 42 -1.94 3.53 10.63
N THR A 43 -1.72 2.75 11.69
CA THR A 43 -1.94 3.20 13.07
C THR A 43 -0.64 3.43 13.85
N GLN A 44 0.52 3.01 13.30
CA GLN A 44 1.78 3.01 14.05
C GLN A 44 3.00 3.34 13.18
N GLY A 45 3.60 4.51 13.46
CA GLY A 45 4.86 4.96 12.88
C GLY A 45 4.83 5.15 11.36
N TYR A 46 5.95 5.62 10.80
CA TYR A 46 6.08 5.73 9.36
C TYR A 46 6.30 4.34 8.73
N ARG A 47 5.55 4.07 7.67
CA ARG A 47 5.54 2.81 6.92
C ARG A 47 5.32 3.10 5.43
N SER A 48 5.54 2.10 4.60
CA SER A 48 5.45 2.23 3.14
C SER A 48 4.62 1.12 2.52
N ALA A 49 3.86 1.48 1.50
CA ALA A 49 3.23 0.58 0.53
C ALA A 49 3.66 1.01 -0.88
N LEU A 50 3.87 0.04 -1.77
CA LEU A 50 4.24 0.30 -3.16
C LEU A 50 3.05 0.09 -4.08
N GLY A 51 3.05 0.79 -5.21
CA GLY A 51 2.13 0.50 -6.31
C GLY A 51 2.46 -0.84 -6.98
N THR A 52 1.49 -1.37 -7.72
CA THR A 52 1.66 -2.65 -8.44
C THR A 52 2.58 -2.55 -9.66
N HIS A 53 2.88 -1.34 -10.13
CA HIS A 53 3.67 -1.09 -11.31
C HIS A 53 4.90 -0.24 -10.98
N GLY A 54 6.02 -0.60 -11.59
CA GLY A 54 7.24 0.22 -11.62
C GLY A 54 7.41 0.87 -12.99
N VAL A 55 7.92 2.09 -13.00
CA VAL A 55 8.23 2.84 -14.23
C VAL A 55 9.74 2.87 -14.44
N THR A 56 10.20 2.56 -15.66
CA THR A 56 11.64 2.46 -15.96
C THR A 56 12.14 3.55 -16.91
N LYS A 57 11.29 4.09 -17.78
CA LYS A 57 11.61 5.13 -18.76
C LYS A 57 10.39 5.98 -19.09
N GLY A 58 10.56 7.29 -19.29
CA GLY A 58 9.46 8.20 -19.67
C GLY A 58 9.04 9.11 -18.52
N THR A 59 7.98 9.90 -18.74
CA THR A 59 7.39 10.79 -17.73
C THR A 59 6.05 10.23 -17.28
N TYR A 60 5.83 10.18 -15.98
CA TYR A 60 4.65 9.62 -15.36
C TYR A 60 4.13 10.53 -14.26
N TYR A 61 2.86 10.37 -13.94
CA TYR A 61 2.16 11.19 -12.96
C TYR A 61 1.24 10.30 -12.13
N TYR A 62 1.09 10.65 -10.86
CA TYR A 62 0.11 10.06 -9.96
C TYR A 62 -0.38 11.13 -8.98
N GLU A 63 -1.56 10.91 -8.42
CA GLU A 63 -2.15 11.77 -7.40
C GLU A 63 -2.26 11.02 -6.08
N CYS A 64 -2.13 11.76 -4.98
CA CYS A 64 -2.43 11.26 -3.64
C CYS A 64 -3.39 12.23 -2.97
N ARG A 65 -4.44 11.70 -2.36
CA ARG A 65 -5.41 12.46 -1.57
C ARG A 65 -5.35 11.99 -0.13
N PHE A 66 -5.19 12.95 0.78
CA PHE A 66 -5.18 12.66 2.21
C PHE A 66 -6.60 12.81 2.76
N GLU A 67 -7.14 11.70 3.27
CA GLU A 67 -8.38 11.72 4.03
C GLU A 67 -8.03 11.84 5.51
N TYR A 68 -8.34 12.99 6.09
CA TYR A 68 -8.14 13.21 7.52
C TYR A 68 -9.40 12.84 8.30
N PRO A 69 -9.27 12.32 9.53
CA PRO A 69 -10.40 12.21 10.43
C PRO A 69 -11.11 13.56 10.56
N LYS A 70 -12.45 13.57 10.68
CA LYS A 70 -13.25 14.81 10.80
C LYS A 70 -12.79 15.77 11.91
N ASN A 71 -12.06 15.26 12.91
CA ASN A 71 -11.56 16.02 14.05
C ASN A 71 -10.06 16.34 13.97
N TYR A 72 -9.43 16.15 12.81
CA TYR A 72 -8.01 16.47 12.65
C TYR A 72 -7.82 17.99 12.64
N VAL A 73 -7.23 18.53 13.70
CA VAL A 73 -6.85 19.93 13.78
C VAL A 73 -5.43 20.05 13.28
N TYR A 74 -5.26 20.60 12.07
CA TYR A 74 -3.94 20.98 11.58
C TYR A 74 -3.38 22.10 12.46
N THR A 75 -2.35 21.78 13.24
CA THR A 75 -1.53 22.77 13.93
C THR A 75 -0.28 22.97 13.11
N LYS A 76 -0.05 24.20 12.63
CA LYS A 76 1.21 24.51 11.95
C LYS A 76 2.37 24.27 12.94
N PRO A 77 3.51 23.72 12.51
CA PRO A 77 4.72 23.76 13.32
C PRO A 77 5.16 25.22 13.50
N GLU A 78 5.57 25.58 14.73
CA GLU A 78 6.23 26.87 15.02
C GLU A 78 7.66 26.91 14.50
#